data_AF-A0A4Y7S1G4-F1
#
_entry.id   AF-A0A4Y7S1G4-F1
#
_cell.length_a   1.000
_cell.length_b   1.000
_cell.length_c   1.000
_cell.angle_alpha   90.00
_cell.angle_beta   90.00
_cell.angle_gamma   90.00
#
_symmetry.space_group_name_H-M   'P 1'
#
loop_
_entity.id
_entity.type
_entity.pdbx_description
1 polymer ?
#
loop_
_entity_poly.entity_id
_entity_poly.type
_entity_poly.pdbx_seq_one_letter_code
_entity_poly.pdbx_strand_id
1 'polypeptide(L)' 'MLKGLMELMENAGSKEMIWQDRDIMYYLKGVTDPNYCVLKFTAQSGRYYSNFHSEDFIE' A
#
# COMPACT_ATOMS: atom_id res chain seq x y z
N MET A 1 -8.14 12.33 3.36
CA MET A 1 -8.13 11.70 2.02
C MET A 1 -6.79 12.01 1.36
N LEU A 2 -5.97 11.00 1.11
CA LEU A 2 -4.71 11.17 0.39
C LEU A 2 -4.95 10.95 -1.11
N LYS A 3 -4.23 11.69 -1.95
CA LYS A 3 -4.19 11.52 -3.40
C LYS A 3 -2.73 11.43 -3.82
N GLY A 4 -2.44 10.54 -4.75
CA GLY A 4 -1.06 10.29 -5.17
C GLY A 4 -0.96 9.17 -6.19
N LEU A 5 0.25 8.68 -6.39
CA LEU A 5 0.57 7.64 -7.36
C LEU A 5 0.43 6.25 -6.71
N MET A 6 -0.07 5.31 -7.50
CA MET A 6 -0.11 3.90 -7.14
C MET A 6 0.74 3.09 -8.12
N GLU A 7 1.65 2.28 -7.59
CA GLU A 7 2.60 1.50 -8.38
C GLU A 7 2.53 0.02 -7.97
N LEU A 8 2.61 -0.87 -8.96
CA LEU A 8 2.77 -2.30 -8.71
C LEU A 8 4.25 -2.62 -8.49
N MET A 9 4.57 -3.22 -7.35
CA MET A 9 5.93 -3.66 -7.02
C MET A 9 6.15 -5.09 -7.52
N GLU A 10 6.93 -5.24 -8.59
CA GLU A 10 7.20 -6.54 -9.20
C GLU A 10 8.41 -7.27 -8.61
N ASN A 11 9.33 -6.54 -7.95
CA ASN A 11 10.56 -7.12 -7.45
C ASN A 11 10.33 -7.98 -6.19
N ALA A 12 11.07 -9.09 -6.07
CA ALA A 12 10.93 -10.03 -4.96
C ALA A 12 11.27 -9.41 -3.60
N GLY A 13 12.27 -8.53 -3.53
CA GLY A 13 12.67 -7.88 -2.28
C GLY A 13 11.55 -7.05 -1.64
N SER A 14 10.77 -6.34 -2.44
CA SER A 14 9.59 -5.59 -1.96
C SER A 14 8.47 -6.51 -1.49
N LYS A 15 8.28 -7.67 -2.14
CA LYS A 15 7.31 -8.69 -1.71
C LYS A 15 7.71 -9.33 -0.38
N GLU A 16 8.98 -9.68 -0.23
CA GLU A 16 9.53 -10.27 0.99
C GLU A 16 9.54 -9.30 2.18
N MET A 17 9.86 -8.03 1.93
CA MET A 17 10.02 -7.02 2.99
C MET A 17 8.76 -6.79 3.83
N ILE A 18 7.57 -6.89 3.21
CA ILE A 18 6.31 -6.59 3.90
C ILE A 18 5.47 -7.83 4.20
N TRP A 19 5.88 -9.01 3.72
CA TRP A 19 5.20 -10.27 3.97
C TRP A 19 5.03 -10.52 5.48
N GLN A 20 3.84 -10.92 5.90
CA GLN A 20 3.53 -11.31 7.28
C GLN A 20 3.11 -12.78 7.32
N ASP A 21 3.43 -13.49 8.40
CA ASP A 21 3.07 -14.92 8.54
C ASP A 21 1.57 -15.18 8.37
N ARG A 22 0.71 -14.21 8.72
CA ARG A 22 -0.74 -14.33 8.56
C ARG A 22 -1.21 -14.21 7.11
N ASP A 23 -0.39 -13.65 6.21
CA ASP A 23 -0.71 -13.54 4.79
C ASP A 23 -0.81 -14.92 4.12
N ILE A 24 -0.23 -15.97 4.74
CA ILE A 24 -0.38 -17.36 4.29
C ILE A 24 -1.85 -17.80 4.21
N MET A 25 -2.75 -17.19 4.99
CA MET A 25 -4.18 -17.49 4.93
C MET A 25 -4.80 -17.09 3.59
N TYR A 26 -4.25 -16.06 2.93
CA TYR A 26 -4.74 -15.53 1.66
C TYR A 26 -3.91 -16.01 0.47
N TYR A 27 -2.60 -16.20 0.68
CA TYR A 27 -1.63 -16.58 -0.33
C TYR A 27 -0.93 -17.88 0.09
N LEU A 28 -1.61 -19.01 -0.13
CA LEU A 28 -1.19 -20.34 0.36
C LEU A 28 0.19 -20.78 -0.15
N LYS A 29 0.70 -20.19 -1.24
CA LYS A 29 2.04 -20.45 -1.79
C LYS A 29 3.12 -19.52 -1.21
N GLY A 30 2.78 -18.71 -0.22
CA GLY A 30 3.70 -17.77 0.41
C GLY A 30 4.01 -16.56 -0.47
N VAL A 31 5.17 -15.94 -0.24
CA VAL A 31 5.63 -14.73 -0.96
C VAL A 31 5.77 -14.93 -2.48
N THR A 32 5.88 -16.17 -2.95
CA THR A 32 5.98 -16.52 -4.37
C THR A 32 4.63 -16.84 -5.02
N ASP A 33 3.51 -16.69 -4.29
CA ASP A 33 2.18 -16.88 -4.85
C ASP A 33 1.97 -15.94 -6.05
N PRO A 34 1.56 -16.45 -7.23
CA PRO A 34 1.35 -15.61 -8.41
C PRO A 34 0.24 -14.57 -8.21
N ASN A 35 -0.64 -14.77 -7.23
CA ASN A 35 -1.69 -13.81 -6.89
C ASN A 35 -1.26 -12.82 -5.81
N TYR A 36 -0.07 -12.99 -5.21
CA TYR A 36 0.47 -12.03 -4.26
C TYR A 36 1.10 -10.85 -5.01
N CYS A 37 0.46 -9.68 -4.88
CA CYS A 37 0.94 -8.41 -5.40
C CYS A 37 1.14 -7.41 -4.28
N VAL A 38 2.21 -6.61 -4.39
CA VAL A 38 2.49 -5.52 -3.47
C VAL A 38 2.27 -4.22 -4.21
N LEU A 39 1.53 -3.30 -3.60
CA LEU A 39 1.26 -2.00 -4.15
C LEU A 39 1.92 -0.93 -3.30
N LYS A 40 2.63 -0.01 -3.94
CA LYS A 40 3.23 1.15 -3.29
C LYS A 40 2.40 2.38 -3.63
N PHE A 41 1.80 2.97 -2.60
CA PHE A 41 1.16 4.26 -2.70
C PHE A 41 2.13 5.36 -2.26
N THR A 42 2.29 6.39 -3.08
CA THR A 42 3.08 7.59 -2.75
C THR A 42 2.13 8.79 -2.75
N ALA A 43 1.84 9.33 -1.57
CA ALA A 43 1.00 10.52 -1.44
C ALA A 43 1.68 11.74 -2.07
N GLN A 44 0.87 12.62 -2.66
CA GLN A 44 1.31 13.90 -3.25
C GLN A 44 0.49 15.08 -2.74
N SER A 45 -0.72 14.80 -2.25
CA SER A 45 -1.57 15.76 -1.58
C SER A 45 -2.52 15.04 -0.64
N GLY A 46 -3.09 15.79 0.29
CA GLY A 46 -4.07 15.26 1.20
C GLY A 46 -5.11 16.27 1.62
N ARG A 47 -6.20 15.74 2.16
CA ARG A 47 -7.24 16.48 2.86
C ARG A 47 -7.39 15.92 4.26
N TYR A 48 -7.10 16.71 5.27
CA TYR A 48 -7.37 16.39 6.65
C TYR A 48 -8.81 16.78 7.00
N TYR A 49 -9.50 15.96 7.80
CA TYR A 49 -10.87 16.22 8.22
C TYR A 49 -10.94 16.11 9.74
N SER A 50 -11.40 17.17 10.43
CA SER A 50 -11.59 17.18 11.88
C SER A 50 -12.57 18.28 12.27
N ASN A 51 -13.30 18.12 13.39
CA ASN A 51 -14.17 19.18 13.94
C ASN A 51 -15.13 19.82 12.93
N PHE A 52 -15.76 19.02 12.06
CA PHE A 52 -16.61 19.50 10.96
C PHE A 52 -15.91 20.48 9.99
N HIS A 53 -14.57 20.44 9.93
CA HIS A 53 -13.70 21.24 9.08
C HIS A 53 -12.79 20.33 8.24
N SER A 54 -12.26 20.87 7.14
CA SER A 54 -11.26 20.17 6.33
C SER A 54 -10.19 21.10 5.79
N GLU A 55 -8.94 20.60 5.78
CA GLU A 55 -7.76 21.35 5.33
C GLU A 55 -7.03 20.56 4.24
N ASP A 56 -6.77 21.20 3.11
CA ASP A 56 -5.99 20.64 2.00
C ASP A 56 -4.50 20.96 2.18
N PHE A 57 -3.64 19.98 1.86
CA PHE A 57 -2.17 20.12 1.88
C PHE A 57 -1.52 19.44 0.67
N ILE A 58 -0.31 19.89 0.33
CA ILE A 58 0.56 19.33 -0.73
C ILE A 58 1.85 18.86 -0.05
N GLU A 59 2.41 17.75 -0.54
CA GLU A 59 3.65 17.13 -0.07
C GLU A 59 4.80 17.34 -1.06
#